data_AF-A0A3C0GA71-F1
#
_entry.id   AF-A0A3C0GA71-F1
#
_cell.length_a   1.000
_cell.length_b   1.000
_cell.length_c   1.000
_cell.angle_alpha   90.00
_cell.angle_beta   90.00
_cell.angle_gamma   90.00
#
_symmetry.space_group_name_H-M   'P 1'
#
loop_
_entity.id
_entity.type
_entity.pdbx_description
1 polymer ?
#
loop_
_entity_poly.entity_id
_entity_poly.type
_entity_poly.pdbx_seq_one_letter_code
_entity_poly.pdbx_strand_id
1 'polypeptide(L)' 'MALKIAVLIMAAGASRRMKGIKQLMPWKDSNFLVETIKTVQKSDATSVNVVLGSNADLIASTCQLTEMNINV' A
#
# COMPACT_ATOMS: atom_id res chain seq x y z
N MET A 1 -10.02 -25.11 12.14
CA MET A 1 -9.15 -24.79 10.98
C MET A 1 -9.00 -23.28 10.94
N ALA A 2 -7.78 -22.74 10.83
CA ALA A 2 -7.59 -21.29 10.77
C ALA A 2 -8.05 -20.74 9.42
N LEU A 3 -8.73 -19.59 9.43
CA LEU A 3 -9.12 -18.87 8.21
C LEU A 3 -7.87 -18.36 7.49
N LYS A 4 -7.75 -18.65 6.19
CA LYS A 4 -6.69 -18.11 5.34
C LYS A 4 -7.24 -16.92 4.56
N ILE A 5 -6.93 -15.71 5.01
CA ILE A 5 -7.44 -14.47 4.42
C ILE A 5 -6.29 -13.75 3.72
N ALA A 6 -6.51 -13.37 2.46
CA ALA A 6 -5.59 -12.52 1.71
C ALA A 6 -6.17 -11.11 1.59
N VAL A 7 -5.31 -10.10 1.71
CA VAL A 7 -5.69 -8.69 1.48
C VAL A 7 -5.01 -8.17 0.22
N LEU A 8 -5.80 -7.48 -0.61
CA LEU A 8 -5.36 -6.82 -1.83
C LEU A 8 -5.56 -5.31 -1.69
N ILE A 9 -4.48 -4.55 -1.61
CA ILE A 9 -4.49 -3.09 -1.52
C ILE A 9 -4.39 -2.52 -2.94
N MET A 10 -5.46 -1.91 -3.41
CA MET A 10 -5.53 -1.32 -4.76
C MET A 10 -4.94 0.09 -4.76
N ALA A 11 -3.69 0.23 -5.23
CA ALA A 11 -2.93 1.47 -5.22
C ALA A 11 -2.46 1.89 -6.64
N ALA A 12 -3.14 1.46 -7.70
CA ALA A 12 -2.74 1.66 -9.09
C ALA A 12 -3.25 2.96 -9.77
N GLY A 13 -4.05 3.77 -9.06
CA GLY A 13 -4.76 4.91 -9.64
C GLY A 13 -3.87 6.13 -9.97
N ALA A 14 -4.15 6.78 -11.10
CA ALA A 14 -3.42 7.96 -11.62
C ALA A 14 -3.64 9.28 -10.85
N SER A 15 -4.51 9.31 -9.84
CA SER A 15 -4.73 10.49 -8.98
C SER A 15 -5.13 11.79 -9.70
N ARG A 16 -5.76 11.73 -10.89
CA ARG A 16 -6.10 12.89 -11.75
C ARG A 16 -6.89 14.03 -11.09
N ARG A 17 -7.69 13.72 -10.07
CA ARG A 17 -8.50 14.73 -9.34
C ARG A 17 -7.75 15.37 -8.16
N MET A 18 -6.55 14.90 -7.85
CA MET A 18 -5.74 15.37 -6.72
C MET A 18 -4.53 16.14 -7.24
N LYS A 19 -4.07 17.13 -6.47
CA LYS A 19 -2.83 17.87 -6.76
C LYS A 19 -1.62 17.09 -6.20
N GLY A 20 -1.44 15.86 -6.67
CA GLY A 20 -0.36 14.96 -6.23
C GLY A 20 -0.69 13.47 -6.36
N ILE A 21 0.28 12.62 -6.06
CA ILE A 21 0.12 11.15 -6.05
C ILE A 21 -0.59 10.77 -4.75
N LYS A 22 -1.85 10.31 -4.84
CA LYS A 22 -2.72 10.01 -3.68
C LYS A 22 -2.03 9.09 -2.68
N GLN A 23 -1.40 8.03 -3.17
CA GLN A 23 -0.72 7.00 -2.40
C GLN A 23 0.36 7.59 -1.48
N LEU A 24 1.02 8.67 -1.92
CA LEU A 24 2.12 9.34 -1.25
C LEU A 24 1.69 10.58 -0.46
N MET A 25 0.40 10.88 -0.39
CA MET A 25 -0.06 12.05 0.37
C MET A 25 0.20 11.86 1.86
N PRO A 26 0.65 12.93 2.55
CA PRO A 26 1.03 12.87 3.96
C PRO A 26 -0.15 12.49 4.82
N TRP A 27 0.08 11.58 5.77
CA TRP A 27 -0.91 11.16 6.74
C TRP A 27 -0.24 10.64 8.00
N LYS A 28 -0.57 11.26 9.13
CA LYS A 28 0.15 11.06 10.41
C LYS A 28 1.67 11.20 10.19
N ASP A 29 2.45 10.23 10.66
CA ASP A 29 3.91 10.20 10.55
C ASP A 29 4.40 9.49 9.27
N SER A 30 3.52 9.30 8.28
CA SER A 30 3.88 8.67 7.00
C SER A 30 3.00 9.16 5.83
N ASN A 31 2.47 8.25 5.02
CA ASN A 31 1.59 8.55 3.90
C ASN A 31 0.40 7.58 3.86
N PHE A 32 -0.58 7.85 2.99
CA PHE A 32 -1.79 7.02 2.89
C PHE A 32 -1.49 5.54 2.62
N LEU A 33 -0.56 5.20 1.74
CA LEU A 33 -0.26 3.80 1.42
C LEU A 33 0.41 3.09 2.61
N VAL A 34 1.42 3.71 3.21
CA VAL A 34 2.16 3.15 4.36
C VAL A 34 1.23 2.97 5.56
N GLU A 35 0.36 3.94 5.87
CA GLU A 35 -0.60 3.78 6.97
C GLU A 35 -1.61 2.66 6.70
N THR A 36 -2.05 2.49 5.44
CA THR A 36 -2.96 1.40 5.05
C THR A 36 -2.30 0.05 5.26
N ILE A 37 -1.05 -0.11 4.80
CA ILE A 37 -0.24 -1.31 5.00
C ILE A 37 -0.10 -1.64 6.49
N LYS A 38 0.31 -0.66 7.31
CA LYS A 38 0.46 -0.81 8.76
C LYS A 38 -0.85 -1.23 9.43
N THR A 39 -1.98 -0.74 8.93
CA THR A 39 -3.31 -1.09 9.44
C THR A 39 -3.65 -2.54 9.11
N VAL A 40 -3.42 -2.96 7.87
CA VAL A 40 -3.68 -4.34 7.44
C VAL A 40 -2.76 -5.34 8.13
N GLN A 41 -1.49 -4.99 8.35
CA GLN A 41 -0.53 -5.85 9.08
C GLN A 41 -0.92 -6.12 10.54
N LYS A 42 -1.83 -5.32 11.12
CA LYS A 42 -2.39 -5.58 12.46
C LYS A 42 -3.56 -6.56 12.45
N SER A 43 -3.98 -7.04 11.28
CA SER A 43 -5.01 -8.07 11.14
C SER A 43 -4.41 -9.47 11.06
N ASP A 44 -5.23 -10.51 11.25
CA ASP A 44 -4.83 -11.92 11.09
C ASP A 44 -4.78 -12.37 9.61
N ALA A 45 -4.58 -11.44 8.67
CA ALA A 45 -4.44 -11.76 7.26
C ALA A 45 -3.17 -12.59 7.01
N THR A 46 -3.31 -13.65 6.24
CA THR A 46 -2.23 -14.57 5.87
C THR A 46 -1.29 -13.96 4.84
N SER A 47 -1.78 -13.05 3.99
CA SER A 47 -0.96 -12.34 3.02
C SER A 47 -1.51 -10.97 2.70
N VAL A 48 -0.60 -10.06 2.35
CA VAL A 48 -0.91 -8.70 1.91
C VAL A 48 -0.22 -8.47 0.57
N ASN A 49 -0.99 -8.05 -0.42
CA ASN A 49 -0.50 -7.77 -1.77
C ASN A 49 -0.91 -6.34 -2.14
N VAL A 50 -0.02 -5.58 -2.77
CA VAL A 50 -0.27 -4.20 -3.18
C VAL A 50 -0.20 -4.11 -4.70
N VAL A 51 -1.30 -3.72 -5.35
CA VAL A 51 -1.31 -3.51 -6.79
C VAL A 51 -0.91 -2.08 -7.10
N LEU A 52 0.24 -1.90 -7.77
CA LEU A 52 0.69 -0.61 -8.28
C LEU A 52 0.32 -0.41 -9.76
N GLY A 53 0.46 0.83 -10.23
CA GLY A 53 0.13 1.23 -11.59
C GLY A 53 0.77 2.56 -11.92
N SER A 54 -0.04 3.61 -12.05
CA SER A 54 0.51 4.95 -12.33
C SER A 54 1.51 5.38 -11.24
N ASN A 55 2.71 5.77 -11.64
CA ASN A 55 3.84 6.12 -10.77
C ASN A 55 4.36 4.96 -9.89
N ALA A 56 4.24 3.71 -10.35
CA ALA A 56 4.64 2.52 -9.58
C ALA A 56 6.06 2.62 -8.99
N ASP A 57 7.06 2.94 -9.81
CA ASP A 57 8.47 2.98 -9.36
C ASP A 57 8.69 4.02 -8.25
N LEU A 58 8.10 5.21 -8.41
CA LEU A 58 8.18 6.27 -7.40
C LEU A 58 7.45 5.87 -6.12
N ILE A 59 6.30 5.21 -6.22
CA ILE A 59 5.55 4.74 -5.05
C ILE A 59 6.33 3.63 -4.34
N ALA A 60 6.84 2.64 -5.06
CA ALA A 60 7.57 1.51 -4.51
C ALA A 60 8.84 1.95 -3.76
N SER A 61 9.61 2.87 -4.37
CA SER A 61 10.83 3.42 -3.77
C SER A 61 10.54 4.31 -2.56
N THR A 62 9.56 5.22 -2.66
CA THR A 62 9.21 6.14 -1.56
C THR A 62 8.64 5.40 -0.36
N CYS A 63 7.87 4.34 -0.59
CA CYS A 63 7.25 3.54 0.45
C CYS A 63 8.11 2.35 0.91
N GLN A 64 9.29 2.11 0.33
CA GLN A 64 10.18 0.98 0.66
C GLN A 64 9.45 -0.38 0.66
N LEU A 65 8.55 -0.61 -0.31
CA LEU A 65 7.63 -1.76 -0.28
C LEU A 65 8.34 -3.12 -0.29
N THR A 66 9.54 -3.19 -0.88
CA THR A 66 10.39 -4.40 -0.91
C THR A 66 10.86 -4.85 0.48
N GLU A 67 10.87 -3.96 1.46
CA GLU A 67 11.36 -4.24 2.82
C GLU A 67 10.23 -4.67 3.78
N MET A 68 8.96 -4.55 3.36
CA MET A 68 7.81 -4.66 4.27
C MET A 68 7.13 -6.04 4.32
N ASN A 69 7.75 -7.11 3.79
CA ASN A 69 7.12 -8.44 3.62
C ASN A 69 5.79 -8.37 2.84
N ILE A 70 5.74 -7.58 1.77
CA ILE A 70 4.56 -7.38 0.93
C ILE A 70 4.89 -7.80 -0.49
N ASN A 71 3.94 -8.47 -1.15
CA ASN A 71 4.05 -8.73 -2.58
C ASN A 71 3.52 -7.52 -3.35
N VAL A 72 4.31 -7.02 -4.30
CA VAL A 72 3.97 -5.88 -5.16
C VAL A 72 3.84 -6.35 -6.60
#